data_AF-A0A550H7Z7-F1
#
_entry.id   AF-A0A550H7Z7-F1
#
_cell.length_a   1.000
_cell.length_b   1.000
_cell.length_c   1.000
_cell.angle_alpha   90.00
_cell.angle_beta   90.00
_cell.angle_gamma   90.00
#
_symmetry.space_group_name_H-M   'P 1'
#
loop_
_entity.id
_entity.type
_entity.pdbx_description
1 polymer ?
#
loop_
_entity_poly.entity_id
_entity_poly.type
_entity_poly.pdbx_seq_one_letter_code
_entity_poly.pdbx_strand_id
1 'polypeptide(L)'
;EECGKRTIICNDTPGFVVNRLAGAVLKEAANLIEEDVATHIEIDRAWKEHLGPVFLQYGPFGNLDYIGLDVVVLAAKYLAWALNDEGYKLPQWLENTVLKGNLGIRTGKGIYEYPDQTPEDLRRKRAEELLVLLQKVGLATVHK
;
A
#
# COMPACT_ATOMS: atom_id res chain seq x y z
N GLU A 1 9.34 4.82 27.68
CA GLU A 1 8.12 5.21 26.96
C GLU A 1 7.24 6.10 27.85
N GLU A 2 7.57 7.39 28.04
CA GLU A 2 6.91 8.23 29.06
C GLU A 2 6.10 9.43 28.50
N CYS A 3 6.10 9.65 27.19
CA CYS A 3 5.49 10.85 26.57
C CYS A 3 4.30 10.56 25.64
N GLY A 4 3.71 9.36 25.70
CA GLY A 4 2.53 8.98 24.91
C GLY A 4 2.76 8.97 23.38
N LYS A 5 4.02 8.98 22.95
CA LYS A 5 4.40 8.92 21.53
C LYS A 5 4.50 7.46 21.09
N ARG A 6 4.01 7.18 19.88
CA ARG A 6 4.30 5.92 19.18
C ARG A 6 5.58 6.10 18.37
N THR A 7 6.61 5.36 18.73
CA THR A 7 7.92 5.42 18.08
C THR A 7 8.06 4.33 17.03
N ILE A 8 8.93 4.57 16.05
CA ILE A 8 9.42 3.55 15.12
C ILE A 8 10.94 3.46 15.27
N ILE A 9 11.49 2.25 15.08
CA ILE A 9 12.94 2.03 15.08
C ILE A 9 13.42 2.01 13.64
N CYS A 10 14.41 2.83 13.31
CA CYS A 10 15.07 2.83 12.02
C CYS A 10 16.57 3.05 12.16
N ASN A 11 17.33 2.51 11.21
CA ASN A 11 18.75 2.82 11.09
C ASN A 11 18.94 4.26 10.63
N ASP A 12 20.06 4.86 11.04
CA ASP A 12 20.44 6.20 10.61
C ASP A 12 20.79 6.19 9.12
N THR A 13 19.94 6.83 8.32
CA THR A 13 20.07 6.94 6.87
C THR A 13 19.46 8.26 6.39
N PRO A 14 19.95 8.86 5.29
CA PRO A 14 19.37 10.08 4.76
C PRO A 14 17.85 9.96 4.52
N GLY A 15 17.08 10.83 5.19
CA GLY A 15 15.62 10.86 5.09
C GLY A 15 14.88 9.80 5.94
N PHE A 16 15.59 8.96 6.69
CA PHE A 16 15.01 7.90 7.52
C PHE A 16 13.91 7.11 6.76
N VAL A 17 12.81 6.75 7.42
CA VAL A 17 11.69 6.04 6.78
C VAL A 17 10.67 7.01 6.18
N VAL A 18 10.17 7.96 6.99
CA VAL A 18 9.02 8.81 6.62
C VAL A 18 9.34 9.72 5.43
N ASN A 19 10.49 10.40 5.43
CA ASN A 19 10.80 11.34 4.35
C ASN A 19 11.12 10.61 3.03
N ARG A 20 11.66 9.39 3.09
CA ARG A 20 11.89 8.57 1.89
C ARG A 20 10.57 8.11 1.25
N LEU A 21 9.62 7.66 2.06
CA LEU A 21 8.29 7.28 1.56
C LEU A 21 7.54 8.50 1.00
N ALA A 22 7.55 9.62 1.73
CA ALA A 22 6.93 10.85 1.26
C ALA A 22 7.58 11.36 -0.03
N GLY A 23 8.92 11.36 -0.10
CA GLY A 23 9.65 11.78 -1.29
C GLY A 23 9.31 10.95 -2.53
N ALA A 24 9.15 9.63 -2.39
CA ALA A 24 8.75 8.76 -3.50
C ALA A 24 7.35 9.11 -4.03
N VAL A 25 6.38 9.30 -3.13
CA VAL A 25 5.00 9.68 -3.50
C VAL A 25 4.96 11.06 -4.15
N LEU A 26 5.65 12.04 -3.55
CA LEU A 26 5.67 13.42 -4.06
C LEU A 26 6.36 13.53 -5.42
N LYS A 27 7.45 12.77 -5.62
CA LYS A 27 8.12 12.69 -6.92
C LYS A 27 7.17 12.15 -7.97
N GLU A 28 6.50 11.03 -7.70
CA GLU A 28 5.60 10.41 -8.68
C GLU A 28 4.38 11.29 -8.98
N ALA A 29 3.80 11.94 -7.96
CA ALA A 29 2.73 12.91 -8.17
C ALA A 29 3.15 14.08 -9.07
N ALA A 30 4.40 14.55 -8.96
CA ALA A 30 4.94 15.59 -9.84
C ALA A 30 5.16 15.07 -11.27
N ASN A 31 5.70 13.86 -11.42
CA ASN A 31 5.87 13.20 -12.72
C ASN A 31 4.54 13.07 -13.48
N LEU A 32 3.47 12.64 -12.80
CA LEU A 32 2.14 12.51 -13.40
C LEU A 32 1.58 13.83 -13.97
N ILE A 33 1.99 14.97 -13.40
CA ILE A 33 1.64 16.30 -13.93
C ILE A 33 2.49 16.63 -15.16
N GLU A 34 3.80 16.36 -15.08
CA GLU A 34 4.73 16.60 -16.21
C GLU A 34 4.38 15.75 -17.43
N GLU A 35 3.89 14.54 -17.22
CA GLU A 35 3.42 13.59 -18.24
C GLU A 35 1.98 13.86 -18.73
N ASP A 36 1.32 14.91 -18.22
CA ASP A 36 -0.08 15.28 -18.53
C ASP A 36 -1.09 14.14 -18.28
N VAL A 37 -0.83 13.28 -17.29
CA VAL A 37 -1.69 12.13 -16.95
C VAL A 37 -2.94 12.59 -16.21
N ALA A 38 -2.78 13.51 -15.25
CA ALA A 38 -3.87 14.05 -14.46
C ALA A 38 -3.52 15.41 -13.86
N THR A 39 -4.54 16.20 -13.54
CA THR A 39 -4.34 17.45 -12.80
C THR A 39 -3.99 17.16 -11.34
N HIS A 40 -3.28 18.09 -10.69
CA HIS A 40 -2.98 18.03 -9.26
C HIS A 40 -4.23 17.77 -8.38
N ILE A 41 -5.40 18.29 -8.76
CA ILE A 41 -6.67 18.07 -8.04
C ILE A 41 -7.09 16.59 -8.09
N GLU A 42 -7.01 15.97 -9.28
CA GLU A 42 -7.40 14.56 -9.45
C GLU A 42 -6.38 13.61 -8.81
N ILE A 43 -5.10 13.95 -8.83
CA ILE A 43 -4.05 13.20 -8.13
C ILE A 43 -4.31 13.24 -6.61
N ASP A 44 -4.57 14.44 -6.06
CA ASP A 44 -4.92 14.61 -4.66
C ASP A 44 -6.19 13.84 -4.29
N ARG A 45 -7.19 13.84 -5.17
CA ARG A 45 -8.42 13.06 -5.00
C ARG A 45 -8.14 11.56 -4.93
N ALA A 46 -7.39 11.02 -5.89
CA ALA A 46 -7.01 9.60 -5.90
C ALA A 46 -6.29 9.19 -4.62
N TRP A 47 -5.42 10.07 -4.09
CA TRP A 47 -4.77 9.82 -2.81
C TRP A 47 -5.76 9.90 -1.64
N LYS A 48 -6.51 10.99 -1.50
CA LYS A 48 -7.38 11.25 -0.35
C LYS A 48 -8.57 10.29 -0.28
N GLU A 49 -9.14 9.92 -1.42
CA GLU A 49 -10.36 9.11 -1.49
C GLU A 49 -10.08 7.60 -1.58
N HIS A 50 -8.86 7.19 -1.94
CA HIS A 50 -8.51 5.77 -2.10
C HIS A 50 -7.23 5.34 -1.37
N LEU A 51 -6.06 5.78 -1.83
CA LEU A 51 -4.78 5.26 -1.32
C LEU A 51 -4.54 5.59 0.15
N GLY A 52 -4.90 6.82 0.56
CA GLY A 52 -4.76 7.34 1.91
C GLY A 52 -5.51 6.49 2.93
N PRO A 53 -6.85 6.31 2.82
CA PRO A 53 -7.61 5.43 3.72
C PRO A 53 -7.07 4.00 3.78
N VAL A 54 -6.69 3.43 2.64
CA VAL A 54 -6.14 2.07 2.57
C VAL A 54 -4.81 1.97 3.32
N PHE A 55 -3.89 2.90 3.11
CA PHE A 55 -2.58 2.91 3.78
C PHE A 55 -2.67 3.31 5.25
N LEU A 56 -3.64 4.15 5.62
CA LEU A 56 -3.91 4.48 7.01
C LEU A 56 -4.34 3.24 7.79
N GLN A 57 -5.18 2.39 7.20
CA GLN A 57 -5.73 1.21 7.88
C GLN A 57 -4.77 0.02 7.86
N TYR A 58 -4.12 -0.26 6.72
CA TYR A 58 -3.35 -1.51 6.52
C TYR A 58 -1.85 -1.31 6.34
N GLY A 59 -1.40 -0.06 6.15
CA GLY A 59 -0.04 0.22 5.70
C GLY A 59 0.25 -0.32 4.30
N PRO A 60 1.45 -0.04 3.76
CA PRO A 60 1.83 -0.48 2.43
C PRO A 60 1.90 -2.01 2.34
N PHE A 61 2.61 -2.67 3.27
CA PHE A 61 2.81 -4.12 3.21
C PHE A 61 1.55 -4.93 3.52
N GLY A 62 0.72 -4.49 4.46
CA GLY A 62 -0.54 -5.19 4.75
C GLY A 62 -1.45 -5.16 3.53
N ASN A 63 -1.50 -4.01 2.84
CA ASN A 63 -2.23 -3.89 1.59
C ASN A 63 -1.68 -4.82 0.48
N LEU A 64 -0.36 -5.00 0.36
CA LEU A 64 0.22 -5.91 -0.64
C LEU A 64 -0.25 -7.36 -0.44
N ASP A 65 -0.30 -7.84 0.80
CA ASP A 65 -0.79 -9.18 1.10
C ASP A 65 -2.28 -9.36 0.78
N TYR A 66 -3.07 -8.29 0.88
CA TYR A 66 -4.46 -8.28 0.47
C TYR A 66 -4.64 -8.26 -1.06
N ILE A 67 -3.75 -7.59 -1.80
CA ILE A 67 -3.75 -7.58 -3.27
C ILE A 67 -3.33 -8.95 -3.80
N GLY A 68 -2.28 -9.53 -3.21
CA GLY A 68 -1.61 -10.73 -3.69
C GLY A 68 -0.21 -10.39 -4.20
N LEU A 69 0.83 -10.98 -3.59
CA LEU A 69 2.21 -10.59 -3.84
C LEU A 69 2.67 -10.89 -5.29
N ASP A 70 2.16 -11.94 -5.90
CA ASP A 70 2.40 -12.26 -7.31
C ASP A 70 1.80 -11.22 -8.26
N VAL A 71 0.58 -10.74 -7.96
CA VAL A 71 -0.07 -9.67 -8.74
C VAL A 71 0.75 -8.38 -8.62
N VAL A 72 1.22 -8.07 -7.41
CA VAL A 72 2.06 -6.89 -7.14
C VAL A 72 3.38 -6.97 -7.91
N VAL A 73 4.08 -8.11 -7.85
CA VAL A 73 5.35 -8.30 -8.58
C VAL A 73 5.15 -8.22 -10.09
N LEU A 74 4.07 -8.81 -10.61
CA LEU A 74 3.73 -8.75 -12.03
C LEU A 74 3.43 -7.31 -12.48
N ALA A 75 2.61 -6.58 -11.72
CA ALA A 75 2.27 -5.20 -12.03
C ALA A 75 3.51 -4.29 -12.01
N ALA A 76 4.40 -4.45 -11.03
CA ALA A 76 5.65 -3.69 -10.95
C ALA A 76 6.57 -3.97 -12.15
N LYS A 77 6.73 -5.24 -12.55
CA LYS A 77 7.50 -5.62 -13.74
C LYS A 77 6.90 -5.02 -15.02
N TYR A 78 5.58 -5.03 -15.12
CA TYR A 78 4.88 -4.41 -16.24
C TYR A 78 5.10 -2.90 -16.30
N LEU A 79 4.93 -2.17 -15.19
CA LEU A 79 5.16 -0.72 -15.14
C LEU A 79 6.61 -0.37 -15.49
N ALA A 80 7.57 -1.10 -14.94
CA ALA A 80 8.98 -0.88 -15.25
C ALA A 80 9.28 -1.04 -16.75
N TRP A 81 8.69 -2.04 -17.39
CA TRP A 81 8.84 -2.24 -18.83
C TRP A 81 8.08 -1.20 -19.65
N ALA A 82 6.81 -0.92 -19.31
CA ALA A 82 5.92 -0.06 -20.09
C ALA A 82 6.34 1.42 -20.03
N LEU A 83 6.81 1.87 -18.87
CA LEU A 83 7.31 3.23 -18.65
C LEU A 83 8.82 3.36 -18.91
N ASN A 84 9.50 2.24 -19.20
CA ASN A 84 10.95 2.17 -19.34
C ASN A 84 11.69 2.80 -18.13
N ASP A 85 11.17 2.57 -16.93
CA ASP A 85 11.72 3.09 -15.67
C ASP A 85 11.94 1.94 -14.67
N GLU A 86 13.21 1.61 -14.47
CA GLU A 86 13.68 0.61 -13.53
C GLU A 86 13.32 0.93 -12.06
N GLY A 87 12.98 2.19 -11.75
CA GLY A 87 12.51 2.64 -10.44
C GLY A 87 11.22 1.96 -9.97
N TYR A 88 10.43 1.41 -10.88
CA TYR A 88 9.23 0.63 -10.58
C TYR A 88 9.52 -0.81 -10.15
N LYS A 89 10.75 -1.32 -10.32
CA LYS A 89 11.09 -2.69 -9.94
C LYS A 89 11.07 -2.85 -8.42
N LEU A 90 10.54 -3.98 -7.98
CA LEU A 90 10.50 -4.33 -6.57
C LEU A 90 11.80 -5.06 -6.16
N PRO A 91 12.21 -4.95 -4.88
CA PRO A 91 13.39 -5.66 -4.41
C PRO A 91 13.25 -7.18 -4.49
N GLN A 92 14.38 -7.86 -4.73
CA GLN A 92 14.44 -9.32 -4.94
C GLN A 92 13.80 -10.15 -3.81
N TRP A 93 13.82 -9.65 -2.57
CA TRP A 93 13.22 -10.38 -1.45
C TRP A 93 11.72 -10.61 -1.64
N LEU A 94 11.01 -9.68 -2.30
CA LEU A 94 9.58 -9.81 -2.54
C LEU A 94 9.29 -10.86 -3.62
N GLU A 95 10.10 -10.88 -4.67
CA GLU A 95 10.05 -11.96 -5.68
C GLU A 95 10.33 -13.33 -5.06
N ASN A 96 11.32 -13.42 -4.18
CA ASN A 96 11.64 -14.65 -3.47
C ASN A 96 10.50 -15.11 -2.55
N THR A 97 9.74 -14.19 -1.98
CA THR A 97 8.53 -14.49 -1.20
C THR A 97 7.45 -15.12 -2.09
N VAL A 98 7.23 -14.58 -3.29
CA VAL A 98 6.30 -15.15 -4.29
C VAL A 98 6.75 -16.55 -4.73
N LEU A 99 8.04 -16.73 -5.02
CA LEU A 99 8.60 -18.03 -5.42
C LEU A 99 8.44 -19.13 -4.37
N LYS A 100 8.33 -18.75 -3.09
CA LYS A 100 8.06 -19.67 -1.98
C LYS A 100 6.57 -20.02 -1.83
N GLY A 101 5.70 -19.49 -2.68
CA GLY A 101 4.24 -19.67 -2.59
C GLY A 101 3.58 -18.85 -1.48
N ASN A 102 4.29 -17.88 -0.90
CA ASN A 102 3.72 -16.94 0.07
C ASN A 102 3.10 -15.78 -0.70
N LEU A 103 1.80 -15.87 -1.01
CA LEU A 103 1.11 -14.96 -1.92
C LEU A 103 0.22 -13.94 -1.19
N GLY A 104 0.24 -13.92 0.15
CA GLY A 104 -0.60 -13.06 0.97
C GLY A 104 -1.77 -13.81 1.58
N ILE A 105 -2.91 -13.12 1.73
CA ILE A 105 -4.05 -13.65 2.50
C ILE A 105 -4.61 -14.96 1.92
N ARG A 106 -4.55 -15.14 0.60
CA ARG A 106 -5.13 -16.30 -0.10
C ARG A 106 -4.39 -17.61 0.16
N THR A 107 -3.12 -17.51 0.57
CA THR A 107 -2.28 -18.66 0.94
C THR A 107 -2.05 -18.73 2.46
N GLY A 108 -2.74 -17.90 3.25
CA GLY A 108 -2.53 -17.79 4.70
C GLY A 108 -1.18 -17.20 5.11
N LYS A 109 -0.36 -16.77 4.14
CA LYS A 109 0.99 -16.24 4.37
C LYS A 109 1.48 -15.42 3.18
N GLY A 110 2.02 -14.24 3.47
CA GLY A 110 2.70 -13.34 2.54
C GLY A 110 3.90 -12.69 3.23
N ILE A 111 3.86 -11.37 3.36
CA ILE A 111 4.76 -10.61 4.24
C ILE A 111 4.41 -10.89 5.70
N TYR A 112 3.12 -10.98 6.01
CA TYR A 112 2.61 -11.39 7.32
C TYR A 112 2.09 -12.83 7.28
N GLU A 113 1.92 -13.42 8.47
CA GLU A 113 1.27 -14.72 8.65
C GLU A 113 -0.17 -14.52 9.14
N TYR A 114 -1.08 -15.33 8.63
CA TYR A 114 -2.51 -15.26 8.93
C TYR A 114 -3.01 -16.60 9.50
N PRO A 115 -2.50 -17.03 10.67
CA PRO A 115 -2.95 -18.27 11.29
C PRO A 115 -4.44 -18.19 11.65
N ASP A 116 -5.12 -19.32 11.51
CA ASP A 116 -6.50 -19.52 11.97
C ASP A 116 -7.53 -18.55 11.38
N GLN A 117 -7.23 -17.95 10.21
CA GLN A 117 -8.12 -17.03 9.51
C GLN A 117 -8.33 -17.48 8.08
N THR A 118 -9.60 -17.58 7.66
CA THR A 118 -9.93 -17.85 6.27
C THR A 118 -9.70 -16.59 5.42
N PRO A 119 -9.32 -16.72 4.13
CA PRO A 119 -9.23 -15.58 3.22
C PRO A 119 -10.55 -14.79 3.15
N GLU A 120 -11.70 -15.47 3.24
CA GLU A 120 -13.02 -14.86 3.26
C GLU A 120 -13.23 -13.98 4.49
N ASP A 121 -12.87 -14.48 5.68
CA ASP A 121 -12.98 -13.71 6.93
C ASP A 121 -12.09 -12.47 6.92
N LEU A 122 -10.86 -12.59 6.42
CA LEU A 122 -9.94 -11.46 6.29
C LEU A 122 -10.46 -10.39 5.34
N ARG A 123 -11.06 -10.79 4.22
CA ARG A 123 -11.67 -9.86 3.25
C ARG A 123 -12.90 -9.17 3.82
N ARG A 124 -13.74 -9.91 4.52
CA ARG A 124 -14.92 -9.36 5.18
C ARG A 124 -14.52 -8.36 6.26
N LYS A 125 -13.57 -8.72 7.14
CA LYS A 125 -13.01 -7.82 8.15
C LYS A 125 -12.42 -6.55 7.51
N ARG A 126 -11.68 -6.70 6.41
CA ARG A 126 -11.13 -5.57 5.65
C ARG A 126 -12.24 -4.63 5.17
N ALA A 127 -13.29 -5.18 4.56
CA ALA A 127 -14.40 -4.39 4.05
C ALA A 127 -15.11 -3.63 5.19
N GLU A 128 -15.38 -4.30 6.32
CA GLU A 128 -16.01 -3.70 7.50
C GLU A 128 -15.16 -2.55 8.08
N GLU A 129 -13.87 -2.79 8.31
CA GLU A 129 -12.96 -1.78 8.86
C GLU A 129 -12.80 -0.57 7.93
N LEU A 130 -12.62 -0.81 6.63
CA LEU A 130 -12.49 0.26 5.65
C LEU A 130 -13.79 1.05 5.53
N LEU A 131 -14.96 0.40 5.55
CA LEU A 131 -16.24 1.09 5.54
C LEU A 131 -16.40 2.00 6.77
N VAL A 132 -16.08 1.51 7.96
CA VAL A 132 -16.11 2.31 9.20
C VAL A 132 -15.16 3.50 9.11
N LEU A 133 -13.96 3.30 8.56
CA LEU A 133 -13.01 4.39 8.35
C LEU A 133 -13.57 5.43 7.36
N LEU A 134 -14.03 4.99 6.19
CA LEU A 134 -14.59 5.87 5.15
C LEU A 134 -15.78 6.67 5.66
N GLN A 135 -16.65 6.07 6.48
CA GLN A 135 -17.73 6.79 7.15
C GLN A 135 -17.20 7.87 8.11
N LYS A 136 -16.18 7.56 8.92
CA LYS A 136 -15.58 8.53 9.86
C LYS A 136 -14.93 9.70 9.17
N VAL A 137 -14.32 9.48 7.99
CA VAL A 137 -13.67 10.55 7.22
C VAL A 137 -14.60 11.21 6.19
N GLY A 138 -15.90 10.85 6.18
CA GLY A 138 -16.91 11.49 5.34
C GLY A 138 -16.86 11.06 3.86
N LEU A 139 -16.17 9.98 3.53
CA LEU A 139 -16.02 9.43 2.17
C LEU A 139 -17.06 8.36 1.82
N ALA A 140 -17.85 7.90 2.79
CA ALA A 140 -18.98 6.99 2.55
C ALA A 140 -20.22 7.48 3.30
N THR A 141 -21.35 7.61 2.60
CA THR A 141 -22.64 7.94 3.20
C THR A 141 -23.28 6.71 3.84
N VAL A 142 -23.74 6.84 5.08
CA VAL A 142 -24.67 5.86 5.68
C VAL A 142 -26.03 6.07 5.02
N HIS A 143 -26.42 5.19 4.10
CA HIS A 143 -27.84 5.05 3.81
C HIS A 143 -28.47 4.41 5.04
N LYS A 144 -29.14 5.24 5.86
CA LYS A 144 -30.04 4.79 6.91
C LYS A 144 -31.29 4.17 6.30
#